data_AF-A0A1V5ULG3-F1
#
_entry.id   AF-A0A1V5ULG3-F1
#
_cell.length_a   1.000
_cell.length_b   1.000
_cell.length_c   1.000
_cell.angle_alpha   90.00
_cell.angle_beta   90.00
_cell.angle_gamma   90.00
#
_symmetry.space_group_name_H-M   'P 1'
#
loop_
_entity.id
_entity.type
_entity.pdbx_description
1 polymer ?
#
loop_
_entity_poly.entity_id
_entity_poly.type
_entity_poly.pdbx_seq_one_letter_code
_entity_poly.pdbx_strand_id
1 'polypeptide(L)'
;MVKFNGYYSGRQSAFSLFSRVTMLVLVSILLSAGSAFAAQDVVFDECHAQTAGNADWTTTGGFSDFADVFKQMGFNVVAAKKEITADMLKNAAVLVLSEPNSVYGNSEKKAISDFVKRGGGLFAIADHKGADRNNDGIDAIGVLNQVIPEFGLSFEVNSISEFPIPINSSDDELLRGTKTMGTWAGTTVVANSPDAKALIQSRKQAGRFLIGYSAPKNAKGRVVAFGDSSVFDDGTGAPGNKLYDGFNRKDCSHITLTKNAIDFLVKNTDTLVRENLAKNITENVSKHYDPAHIGHSHQAPDGTMYHQPGDMYPGSPGTYPNNGYPAQPTQPTYPSQPTYPTQPTYPQQPTYPTYPPAPQYGTDLALYQQGFKYFGENNFLMAMDFFKRLTRNYKNSQYYEGSMFYLALCYKNTYNYSEAIKTLKTMINDLRYSPNRPGWFFTAGEVCEAGYQFANAAKWYESFLNEHAAHQRAPEALFKAGQAYEKGYAYKDAVRVYRRLTASYPYSPFTQMSYERLSALNVYGF
;
A
#
# COMPACT_ATOMS: atom_id res chain seq x y z
N MET A 1 63.55 24.56 78.24
CA MET A 1 62.20 24.00 78.44
C MET A 1 61.27 24.60 77.39
N VAL A 2 60.62 23.74 76.58
CA VAL A 2 59.31 23.94 75.89
C VAL A 2 59.25 25.02 74.78
N LYS A 3 59.37 24.71 73.47
CA LYS A 3 58.33 24.27 72.49
C LYS A 3 57.01 25.08 72.48
N PHE A 4 56.71 25.82 71.42
CA PHE A 4 55.78 25.38 70.34
C PHE A 4 55.62 26.41 69.20
N ASN A 5 55.57 25.87 67.97
CA ASN A 5 55.19 26.44 66.67
C ASN A 5 53.83 27.18 66.74
N GLY A 6 53.46 28.18 65.94
CA GLY A 6 53.83 28.55 64.57
C GLY A 6 52.55 28.59 63.72
N TYR A 7 52.22 29.72 63.09
CA TYR A 7 51.35 29.77 61.90
C TYR A 7 51.71 31.01 61.06
N TYR A 8 52.34 30.75 59.91
CA TYR A 8 52.62 31.72 58.86
C TYR A 8 51.36 31.95 58.02
N SER A 9 50.96 33.22 57.88
CA SER A 9 49.97 33.67 56.90
C SER A 9 50.61 33.75 55.50
N GLY A 10 50.36 32.75 54.67
CA GLY A 10 50.74 32.75 53.25
C GLY A 10 49.52 33.05 52.37
N ARG A 11 49.48 34.24 51.78
CA ARG A 11 48.58 34.57 50.65
C ARG A 11 48.79 33.53 49.54
N GLN A 12 47.81 32.67 49.31
CA GLN A 12 47.67 31.98 48.03
C GLN A 12 46.72 32.76 47.13
N SER A 13 47.17 33.02 45.91
CA SER A 13 46.51 33.83 44.90
C SER A 13 45.19 33.21 44.47
N ALA A 14 44.16 34.05 44.38
CA ALA A 14 42.82 33.71 43.88
C ALA A 14 42.78 33.29 42.39
N PHE A 15 43.94 33.14 41.74
CA PHE A 15 44.06 32.75 40.33
C PHE A 15 44.13 31.22 40.11
N SER A 16 44.35 30.40 41.15
CA SER A 16 44.49 28.93 40.99
C SER A 16 43.20 28.14 41.19
N LEU A 17 42.14 28.73 41.77
CA LEU A 17 40.84 28.06 41.91
C LEU A 17 39.93 28.27 40.69
N PHE A 18 39.99 29.44 40.05
CA PHE A 18 39.19 29.72 38.84
C PHE A 18 39.63 28.84 37.67
N SER A 19 40.93 28.61 37.50
CA SER A 19 41.46 27.74 36.43
C SER A 19 41.02 26.27 36.58
N ARG A 20 40.83 25.74 37.79
CA ARG A 20 40.46 24.33 38.00
C ARG A 20 38.96 24.09 37.90
N VAL A 21 38.13 25.05 38.34
CA VAL A 21 36.67 24.97 38.17
C VAL A 21 36.28 25.19 36.71
N THR A 22 36.94 26.09 35.98
CA THR A 22 36.68 26.26 34.54
C THR A 22 37.15 25.06 33.72
N MET A 23 38.24 24.38 34.11
CA MET A 23 38.67 23.15 33.42
C MET A 23 37.78 21.94 33.75
N LEU A 24 37.26 21.82 34.98
CA LEU A 24 36.26 20.79 35.33
C LEU A 24 34.91 21.05 34.65
N VAL A 25 34.47 22.30 34.51
CA VAL A 25 33.26 22.65 33.76
C VAL A 25 33.46 22.45 32.26
N LEU A 26 34.64 22.76 31.68
CA LEU A 26 34.93 22.43 30.29
C LEU A 26 35.02 20.93 30.03
N VAL A 27 35.61 20.15 30.94
CA VAL A 27 35.67 18.68 30.82
C VAL A 27 34.28 18.05 31.04
N SER A 28 33.44 18.63 31.90
CA SER A 28 32.04 18.22 32.06
C SER A 28 31.20 18.51 30.81
N ILE A 29 31.42 19.67 30.17
CA ILE A 29 30.74 20.07 28.93
C ILE A 29 31.26 19.28 27.72
N LEU A 30 32.52 18.84 27.73
CA LEU A 30 33.10 17.97 26.70
C LEU A 30 32.72 16.49 26.88
N LEU A 31 32.39 16.03 28.09
CA LEU A 31 31.87 14.67 28.34
C LEU A 31 30.35 14.54 28.16
N SER A 32 29.60 15.65 28.12
CA SER A 32 28.18 15.64 27.70
C SER A 32 27.97 15.74 26.18
N ALA A 33 29.03 15.95 25.39
CA ALA A 33 28.97 16.04 23.93
C ALA A 33 29.17 14.68 23.22
N GLY A 34 29.13 13.57 23.96
CA GLY A 34 29.51 12.24 23.47
C GLY A 34 28.47 11.15 23.69
N SER A 35 27.21 11.47 23.95
CA SER A 35 26.16 10.49 23.69
C SER A 35 26.00 10.41 22.17
N ALA A 36 26.67 9.45 21.54
CA ALA A 36 26.29 9.01 20.20
C ALA A 36 24.83 8.55 20.29
N PHE A 37 23.90 9.46 20.02
CA PHE A 37 22.48 9.12 19.94
C PHE A 37 22.32 8.12 18.80
N ALA A 38 21.69 6.98 19.09
CA ALA A 38 21.46 5.96 18.08
C ALA A 38 20.61 6.55 16.95
N ALA A 39 21.01 6.30 15.70
CA ALA A 39 20.22 6.65 14.54
C ALA A 39 18.80 6.05 14.67
N GLN A 40 17.78 6.78 14.22
CA GLN A 40 16.41 6.25 14.16
C GLN A 40 16.30 5.22 13.05
N ASP A 41 15.39 4.26 13.23
CA ASP A 41 15.21 3.19 12.27
C ASP A 41 14.25 3.61 11.15
N VAL A 42 14.44 3.03 9.98
CA VAL A 42 13.47 2.99 8.88
C VAL A 42 13.15 1.52 8.68
N VAL A 43 11.91 1.15 8.95
CA VAL A 43 11.47 -0.24 8.83
C VAL A 43 10.89 -0.44 7.43
N PHE A 44 11.39 -1.41 6.69
CA PHE A 44 10.83 -1.86 5.42
C PHE A 44 10.00 -3.11 5.63
N ASP A 45 8.80 -3.13 5.05
CA ASP A 45 7.97 -4.32 4.95
C ASP A 45 8.60 -5.32 3.96
N GLU A 46 9.06 -6.47 4.47
CA GLU A 46 9.56 -7.62 3.70
C GLU A 46 8.88 -8.92 4.17
N CYS A 47 7.68 -8.81 4.76
CA CYS A 47 6.95 -9.94 5.34
C CYS A 47 5.61 -10.24 4.65
N HIS A 48 5.27 -9.48 3.61
CA HIS A 48 4.04 -9.60 2.84
C HIS A 48 4.34 -9.90 1.39
N ALA A 49 5.16 -10.94 1.16
CA ALA A 49 5.43 -11.50 -0.16
C ALA A 49 6.12 -10.54 -1.16
N GLN A 50 7.01 -9.68 -0.68
CA GLN A 50 7.81 -8.75 -1.50
C GLN A 50 8.73 -9.42 -2.54
N THR A 51 8.94 -10.73 -2.42
CA THR A 51 9.73 -11.54 -3.37
C THR A 51 8.88 -12.47 -4.22
N ALA A 52 7.55 -12.25 -4.27
CA ALA A 52 6.65 -13.11 -5.02
C ALA A 52 6.69 -12.82 -6.52
N GLY A 53 6.57 -13.87 -7.33
CA GLY A 53 6.56 -13.73 -8.79
C GLY A 53 7.81 -13.04 -9.31
N ASN A 54 7.65 -11.87 -9.92
CA ASN A 54 8.74 -11.04 -10.43
C ASN A 54 9.13 -9.89 -9.48
N ALA A 55 8.49 -9.78 -8.31
CA ALA A 55 8.80 -8.76 -7.33
C ALA A 55 10.10 -9.11 -6.59
N ASP A 56 10.86 -8.08 -6.23
CA ASP A 56 11.95 -8.16 -5.25
C ASP A 56 12.10 -6.83 -4.53
N TRP A 57 11.00 -6.36 -3.93
CA TRP A 57 10.92 -5.02 -3.33
C TRP A 57 11.51 -4.99 -1.93
N THR A 58 12.71 -5.55 -1.80
CA THR A 58 13.45 -5.73 -0.56
C THR A 58 14.62 -4.77 -0.48
N THR A 59 15.09 -4.49 0.73
CA THR A 59 16.23 -3.60 1.03
C THR A 59 17.57 -4.11 0.49
N THR A 60 17.62 -5.36 0.05
CA THR A 60 18.77 -6.01 -0.58
C THR A 60 18.47 -6.48 -2.01
N GLY A 61 17.27 -6.18 -2.50
CA GLY A 61 16.79 -6.48 -3.84
C GLY A 61 16.55 -5.20 -4.62
N GLY A 62 15.53 -5.19 -5.48
CA GLY A 62 15.20 -4.06 -6.37
C GLY A 62 14.99 -2.71 -5.67
N PHE A 63 14.84 -2.66 -4.34
CA PHE A 63 14.75 -1.42 -3.56
C PHE A 63 16.06 -1.07 -2.81
N SER A 64 17.20 -1.67 -3.16
CA SER A 64 18.45 -1.49 -2.42
C SER A 64 18.97 -0.05 -2.47
N ASP A 65 18.99 0.58 -3.64
CA ASP A 65 19.39 1.98 -3.80
C ASP A 65 18.36 2.93 -3.13
N PHE A 66 17.08 2.55 -3.14
CA PHE A 66 16.03 3.29 -2.42
C PHE A 66 16.27 3.23 -0.90
N ALA A 67 16.62 2.07 -0.36
CA ALA A 67 17.01 1.90 1.03
C ALA A 67 18.29 2.70 1.36
N ASP A 68 19.25 2.77 0.44
CA ASP A 68 20.48 3.52 0.61
C ASP A 68 20.26 5.03 0.73
N VAL A 69 19.19 5.58 0.14
CA VAL A 69 18.83 6.99 0.38
C VAL A 69 18.54 7.24 1.87
N PHE A 70 17.86 6.33 2.56
CA PHE A 70 17.64 6.46 4.00
C PHE A 70 18.96 6.37 4.79
N LYS A 71 19.85 5.45 4.42
CA LYS A 71 21.17 5.32 5.06
C LYS A 71 22.00 6.61 4.90
N GLN A 72 22.01 7.16 3.69
CA GLN A 72 22.67 8.45 3.39
C GLN A 72 22.04 9.61 4.17
N MET A 73 20.75 9.54 4.48
CA MET A 73 20.06 10.53 5.32
C MET A 73 20.23 10.27 6.83
N GLY A 74 21.05 9.29 7.22
CA GLY A 74 21.45 9.03 8.59
C GLY A 74 20.52 8.09 9.37
N PHE A 75 19.65 7.34 8.68
CA PHE A 75 18.80 6.34 9.30
C PHE A 75 19.44 4.95 9.28
N ASN A 76 19.08 4.11 10.25
CA ASN A 76 19.32 2.67 10.16
C ASN A 76 18.21 2.04 9.34
N VAL A 77 18.53 1.23 8.34
CA VAL A 77 17.52 0.47 7.59
C VAL A 77 17.32 -0.90 8.26
N VAL A 78 16.06 -1.25 8.53
CA VAL A 78 15.65 -2.50 9.18
C VAL A 78 14.59 -3.18 8.31
N ALA A 79 14.78 -4.45 7.97
CA ALA A 79 13.80 -5.25 7.25
C ALA A 79 12.88 -6.03 8.21
N ALA A 80 11.57 -5.85 8.11
CA ALA A 80 10.57 -6.69 8.77
C ALA A 80 10.30 -7.94 7.93
N LYS A 81 10.97 -9.05 8.27
CA LYS A 81 10.94 -10.30 7.47
C LYS A 81 9.86 -11.30 7.89
N LYS A 82 9.17 -11.07 9.01
CA LYS A 82 8.15 -11.98 9.53
C LYS A 82 6.83 -11.31 9.87
N GLU A 83 6.87 -10.17 10.57
CA GLU A 83 5.70 -9.41 10.98
C GLU A 83 6.15 -7.97 11.28
N ILE A 84 5.29 -6.99 11.01
CA ILE A 84 5.47 -5.60 11.43
C ILE A 84 4.96 -5.44 12.88
N THR A 85 5.88 -5.47 13.84
CA THR A 85 5.51 -5.40 15.27
C THR A 85 5.59 -3.98 15.84
N ALA A 86 4.78 -3.71 16.86
CA ALA A 86 4.85 -2.44 17.59
C ALA A 86 6.24 -2.17 18.18
N ASP A 87 6.95 -3.22 18.60
CA ASP A 87 8.31 -3.13 19.16
C ASP A 87 9.32 -2.66 18.12
N MET A 88 9.28 -3.21 16.91
CA MET A 88 10.12 -2.75 15.80
C MET A 88 9.86 -1.28 15.48
N LEU A 89 8.60 -0.85 15.55
CA LEU A 89 8.25 0.53 15.25
C LEU A 89 8.60 1.51 16.38
N LYS A 90 8.94 1.07 17.61
CA LYS A 90 9.17 1.97 18.75
C LYS A 90 10.22 3.05 18.47
N ASN A 91 11.32 2.67 17.83
CA ASN A 91 12.45 3.53 17.47
C ASN A 91 12.43 3.98 15.99
N ALA A 92 11.41 3.58 15.23
CA ALA A 92 11.32 3.92 13.82
C ALA A 92 10.91 5.38 13.61
N ALA A 93 11.57 6.06 12.68
CA ALA A 93 11.15 7.33 12.11
C ALA A 93 10.11 7.10 11.00
N VAL A 94 10.37 6.11 10.15
CA VAL A 94 9.59 5.80 8.95
C VAL A 94 9.31 4.31 8.88
N LEU A 95 8.10 3.96 8.42
CA LEU A 95 7.74 2.63 7.96
C LEU A 95 7.48 2.71 6.46
N VAL A 96 8.14 1.86 5.69
CA VAL A 96 7.96 1.69 4.24
C VAL A 96 7.13 0.44 3.99
N LEU A 97 5.96 0.60 3.36
CA LEU A 97 5.12 -0.49 2.88
C LEU A 97 5.44 -0.73 1.41
N SER A 98 6.34 -1.68 1.15
CA SER A 98 6.91 -1.99 -0.16
C SER A 98 6.00 -2.93 -0.94
N GLU A 99 5.08 -2.41 -1.76
CA GLU A 99 4.15 -3.18 -2.62
C GLU A 99 3.75 -4.54 -2.01
N PRO A 100 2.99 -4.52 -0.89
CA PRO A 100 2.66 -5.75 -0.20
C PRO A 100 1.75 -6.63 -1.06
N ASN A 101 2.12 -7.90 -1.18
CA ASN A 101 1.43 -8.92 -1.96
C ASN A 101 0.65 -9.91 -1.08
N SER A 102 0.55 -9.66 0.23
CA SER A 102 -0.32 -10.40 1.15
C SER A 102 -0.94 -9.47 2.18
N VAL A 103 -2.11 -9.85 2.70
CA VAL A 103 -2.86 -9.02 3.66
C VAL A 103 -2.14 -8.91 5.02
N TYR A 104 -2.05 -7.68 5.53
CA TYR A 104 -1.63 -7.42 6.92
C TYR A 104 -2.57 -8.05 7.95
N GLY A 105 -1.99 -8.66 8.98
CA GLY A 105 -2.70 -9.10 10.18
C GLY A 105 -3.35 -7.94 10.94
N ASN A 106 -4.33 -8.24 11.80
CA ASN A 106 -4.99 -7.22 12.61
C ASN A 106 -4.02 -6.52 13.60
N SER A 107 -3.04 -7.27 14.14
CA SER A 107 -1.97 -6.73 14.98
C SER A 107 -1.13 -5.70 14.22
N GLU A 108 -0.76 -6.03 12.99
CA GLU A 108 0.07 -5.19 12.12
C GLU A 108 -0.67 -3.93 11.68
N LYS A 109 -1.93 -4.06 11.22
CA LYS A 109 -2.78 -2.90 10.90
C LYS A 109 -2.88 -1.93 12.07
N LYS A 110 -3.05 -2.47 13.30
CA LYS A 110 -3.06 -1.66 14.52
C LYS A 110 -1.71 -1.02 14.79
N ALA A 111 -0.61 -1.77 14.65
CA ALA A 111 0.74 -1.25 14.86
C ALA A 111 1.08 -0.12 13.87
N ILE A 112 0.73 -0.28 12.59
CA ILE A 112 0.88 0.74 11.54
C ILE A 112 0.03 1.98 11.89
N SER A 113 -1.24 1.77 12.26
CA SER A 113 -2.15 2.85 12.65
C SER A 113 -1.62 3.67 13.82
N ASP A 114 -1.22 2.99 14.90
CA ASP A 114 -0.68 3.60 16.11
C ASP A 114 0.65 4.31 15.85
N PHE A 115 1.49 3.75 14.98
CA PHE A 115 2.76 4.34 14.57
C PHE A 115 2.58 5.71 13.91
N VAL A 116 1.67 5.83 12.94
CA VAL A 116 1.37 7.14 12.33
C VAL A 116 0.71 8.06 13.34
N LYS A 117 -0.25 7.59 14.13
CA LYS A 117 -0.93 8.41 15.16
C LYS A 117 0.05 9.02 16.16
N ARG A 118 1.11 8.32 16.55
CA ARG A 118 2.10 8.81 17.52
C ARG A 118 3.23 9.65 16.93
N GLY A 119 3.30 9.81 15.61
CA GLY A 119 4.26 10.72 14.96
C GLY A 119 5.12 10.10 13.86
N GLY A 120 5.00 8.78 13.63
CA GLY A 120 5.76 8.08 12.60
C GLY A 120 5.37 8.49 11.18
N GLY A 121 6.35 8.44 10.27
CA GLY A 121 6.14 8.64 8.85
C GLY A 121 5.79 7.34 8.13
N LEU A 122 4.72 7.30 7.36
CA LEU A 122 4.35 6.14 6.54
C LEU A 122 4.64 6.41 5.05
N PHE A 123 5.51 5.59 4.45
CA PHE A 123 5.81 5.62 3.03
C PHE A 123 5.14 4.41 2.37
N ALA A 124 4.05 4.62 1.64
CA ALA A 124 3.31 3.55 0.97
C ALA A 124 3.64 3.49 -0.51
N ILE A 125 3.98 2.31 -1.01
CA ILE A 125 4.30 2.07 -2.42
C ILE A 125 3.35 0.98 -2.93
N ALA A 126 2.50 1.33 -3.89
CA ALA A 126 1.61 0.40 -4.57
C ALA A 126 2.15 0.05 -5.97
N ASP A 127 1.35 -0.68 -6.74
CA ASP A 127 1.59 -0.99 -8.15
C ASP A 127 0.23 -1.12 -8.88
N HIS A 128 0.22 -1.55 -10.15
CA HIS A 128 -1.00 -1.69 -10.94
C HIS A 128 -2.04 -2.64 -10.36
N LYS A 129 -3.28 -2.42 -10.83
CA LYS A 129 -4.34 -3.43 -10.82
C LYS A 129 -3.82 -4.76 -11.36
N GLY A 130 -4.03 -5.82 -10.58
CA GLY A 130 -3.64 -7.18 -10.95
C GLY A 130 -2.17 -7.49 -10.71
N ALA A 131 -1.43 -6.64 -9.99
CA ALA A 131 -0.12 -6.97 -9.42
C ALA A 131 -0.26 -7.91 -8.21
N ASP A 132 -1.04 -8.97 -8.36
CA ASP A 132 -1.15 -10.07 -7.41
C ASP A 132 -0.06 -11.08 -7.77
N ARG A 133 1.12 -10.92 -7.17
CA ARG A 133 2.34 -11.64 -7.56
C ARG A 133 2.40 -13.06 -7.02
N ASN A 134 1.67 -13.35 -5.94
CA ASN A 134 1.61 -14.68 -5.32
C ASN A 134 0.32 -15.46 -5.66
N ASN A 135 -0.62 -14.84 -6.38
CA ASN A 135 -1.94 -15.37 -6.72
C ASN A 135 -2.80 -15.71 -5.49
N ASP A 136 -2.66 -14.97 -4.39
CA ASP A 136 -3.49 -15.12 -3.20
C ASP A 136 -4.86 -14.42 -3.33
N GLY A 137 -5.06 -13.71 -4.45
CA GLY A 137 -6.29 -13.06 -4.86
C GLY A 137 -6.28 -11.56 -4.63
N ILE A 138 -5.29 -10.99 -3.92
CA ILE A 138 -5.19 -9.56 -3.63
C ILE A 138 -3.88 -8.96 -4.15
N ASP A 139 -3.98 -7.80 -4.80
CA ASP A 139 -2.82 -7.01 -5.20
C ASP A 139 -2.47 -5.94 -4.16
N ALA A 140 -1.34 -5.26 -4.35
CA ALA A 140 -0.90 -4.21 -3.43
C ALA A 140 -1.91 -3.06 -3.26
N ILE A 141 -2.70 -2.74 -4.29
CA ILE A 141 -3.79 -1.76 -4.18
C ILE A 141 -4.80 -2.23 -3.12
N GLY A 142 -5.26 -3.49 -3.26
CA GLY A 142 -6.20 -4.11 -2.35
C GLY A 142 -5.67 -4.20 -0.91
N VAL A 143 -4.38 -4.54 -0.73
CA VAL A 143 -3.75 -4.64 0.59
C VAL A 143 -3.61 -3.26 1.24
N LEU A 144 -3.05 -2.27 0.53
CA LEU A 144 -2.79 -0.94 1.08
C LEU A 144 -4.08 -0.16 1.36
N ASN A 145 -5.13 -0.37 0.55
CA ASN A 145 -6.43 0.25 0.80
C ASN A 145 -7.15 -0.27 2.06
N GLN A 146 -6.58 -1.25 2.77
CA GLN A 146 -7.05 -1.65 4.10
C GLN A 146 -6.52 -0.75 5.23
N VAL A 147 -5.52 0.10 4.95
CA VAL A 147 -4.81 0.92 5.94
C VAL A 147 -4.78 2.39 5.53
N ILE A 148 -4.32 2.69 4.32
CA ILE A 148 -4.04 4.06 3.85
C ILE A 148 -5.25 5.02 3.90
N PRO A 149 -6.51 4.57 3.64
CA PRO A 149 -7.69 5.42 3.78
C PRO A 149 -7.90 6.04 5.16
N GLU A 150 -7.40 5.42 6.23
CA GLU A 150 -7.44 6.01 7.59
C GLU A 150 -6.74 7.39 7.64
N PHE A 151 -5.77 7.60 6.75
CA PHE A 151 -4.94 8.81 6.69
C PHE A 151 -5.32 9.74 5.54
N GLY A 152 -6.48 9.53 4.90
CA GLY A 152 -7.01 10.44 3.90
C GLY A 152 -6.42 10.30 2.50
N LEU A 153 -5.73 9.19 2.20
CA LEU A 153 -5.27 8.82 0.86
C LEU A 153 -5.85 7.46 0.44
N SER A 154 -5.91 7.15 -0.84
CA SER A 154 -6.17 5.79 -1.32
C SER A 154 -5.57 5.57 -2.70
N PHE A 155 -5.41 4.31 -3.08
CA PHE A 155 -5.01 3.91 -4.43
C PHE A 155 -6.24 3.51 -5.25
N GLU A 156 -6.24 3.84 -6.54
CA GLU A 156 -7.33 3.48 -7.44
C GLU A 156 -7.09 2.11 -8.07
N VAL A 157 -8.15 1.45 -8.53
CA VAL A 157 -8.02 0.14 -9.20
C VAL A 157 -7.81 0.39 -10.70
N ASN A 158 -6.60 0.80 -11.07
CA ASN A 158 -6.21 1.08 -12.45
C ASN A 158 -4.73 0.72 -12.72
N SER A 159 -4.31 0.98 -13.96
CA SER A 159 -2.93 0.80 -14.41
C SER A 159 -2.58 1.97 -15.33
N ILE A 160 -1.40 2.56 -15.13
CA ILE A 160 -0.90 3.65 -15.95
C ILE A 160 0.59 3.53 -16.19
N SER A 161 1.00 3.75 -17.45
CA SER A 161 2.40 3.87 -17.82
C SER A 161 2.57 5.18 -18.57
N GLU A 162 3.42 6.06 -18.06
CA GLU A 162 3.67 7.38 -18.63
C GLU A 162 5.11 7.80 -18.34
N PHE A 163 5.84 8.12 -19.40
CA PHE A 163 7.19 8.65 -19.31
C PHE A 163 7.48 9.45 -20.60
N PRO A 164 8.13 10.62 -20.53
CA PRO A 164 8.36 11.40 -19.31
C PRO A 164 7.07 12.07 -18.80
N ILE A 165 7.01 12.43 -17.52
CA ILE A 165 5.95 13.24 -16.92
C ILE A 165 6.60 14.50 -16.35
N PRO A 166 6.40 15.67 -16.99
CA PRO A 166 6.91 16.93 -16.47
C PRO A 166 6.32 17.25 -15.10
N ILE A 167 7.15 17.75 -14.19
CA ILE A 167 6.75 18.18 -12.86
C ILE A 167 6.89 19.70 -12.76
N ASN A 168 5.83 20.36 -12.31
CA ASN A 168 5.90 21.76 -11.89
C ASN A 168 6.33 21.84 -10.42
N SER A 169 7.61 22.17 -10.18
CA SER A 169 8.19 22.16 -8.82
C SER A 169 7.91 23.40 -7.98
N SER A 170 7.24 24.42 -8.53
CA SER A 170 7.00 25.71 -7.84
C SER A 170 5.97 25.66 -6.73
N ASP A 171 5.12 24.64 -6.69
CA ASP A 171 3.84 24.71 -5.95
C ASP A 171 3.77 23.79 -4.72
N ASP A 172 4.80 22.98 -4.47
CA ASP A 172 4.81 22.02 -3.36
C ASP A 172 6.22 21.62 -2.92
N GLU A 173 6.41 21.47 -1.61
CA GLU A 173 7.68 21.06 -1.02
C GLU A 173 8.09 19.64 -1.41
N LEU A 174 7.14 18.74 -1.65
CA LEU A 174 7.42 17.39 -2.13
C LEU A 174 8.03 17.40 -3.55
N LEU A 175 7.79 18.47 -4.30
CA LEU A 175 8.22 18.62 -5.70
C LEU A 175 9.45 19.51 -5.86
N ARG A 176 10.00 20.07 -4.78
CA ARG A 176 11.14 21.01 -4.84
C ARG A 176 12.33 20.40 -5.59
N GLY A 177 12.83 21.12 -6.59
CA GLY A 177 14.00 20.71 -7.38
C GLY A 177 13.77 19.53 -8.34
N THR A 178 12.52 19.05 -8.45
CA THR A 178 12.16 17.97 -9.38
C THR A 178 11.77 18.53 -10.75
N LYS A 179 11.95 17.74 -11.80
CA LYS A 179 11.68 18.15 -13.20
C LYS A 179 10.80 17.15 -13.95
N THR A 180 11.07 15.86 -13.76
CA THR A 180 10.44 14.79 -14.53
C THR A 180 10.25 13.55 -13.67
N MET A 181 9.18 12.79 -13.91
CA MET A 181 8.95 11.45 -13.34
C MET A 181 8.60 10.47 -14.48
N GLY A 182 8.76 9.18 -14.23
CA GLY A 182 8.16 8.10 -15.02
C GLY A 182 7.28 7.23 -14.13
N THR A 183 6.34 6.54 -14.77
CA THR A 183 5.61 5.41 -14.17
C THR A 183 5.48 4.30 -15.21
N TRP A 184 5.65 3.05 -14.79
CA TRP A 184 5.62 1.86 -15.62
C TRP A 184 4.65 0.83 -15.04
N ALA A 185 3.37 1.05 -15.35
CA ALA A 185 2.27 0.24 -14.84
C ALA A 185 1.99 0.49 -13.35
N GLY A 186 2.10 1.74 -12.90
CA GLY A 186 1.59 2.11 -11.58
C GLY A 186 0.06 2.19 -11.51
N THR A 187 -0.46 2.40 -10.32
CA THR A 187 -1.78 2.93 -10.02
C THR A 187 -1.76 4.44 -9.78
N THR A 188 -2.92 5.07 -9.59
CA THR A 188 -3.07 6.48 -9.23
C THR A 188 -3.53 6.65 -7.78
N VAL A 189 -3.18 7.78 -7.19
CA VAL A 189 -3.45 8.15 -5.80
C VAL A 189 -4.57 9.18 -5.74
N VAL A 190 -5.48 9.03 -4.77
CA VAL A 190 -6.56 9.97 -4.48
C VAL A 190 -6.38 10.58 -3.10
N ALA A 191 -6.56 11.89 -3.01
CA ALA A 191 -6.72 12.59 -1.75
C ALA A 191 -8.21 12.55 -1.32
N ASN A 192 -8.50 11.81 -0.26
CA ASN A 192 -9.85 11.60 0.27
C ASN A 192 -10.19 12.53 1.45
N SER A 193 -9.28 13.43 1.83
CA SER A 193 -9.47 14.34 2.95
C SER A 193 -8.94 15.74 2.65
N PRO A 194 -9.42 16.79 3.36
CA PRO A 194 -8.88 18.14 3.22
C PRO A 194 -7.42 18.29 3.65
N ASP A 195 -6.92 17.35 4.46
CA ASP A 195 -5.54 17.36 4.97
C ASP A 195 -4.57 16.58 4.05
N ALA A 196 -5.09 16.07 2.92
CA ALA A 196 -4.34 15.32 1.92
C ALA A 196 -4.26 16.07 0.59
N LYS A 197 -3.18 15.85 -0.16
CA LYS A 197 -2.96 16.42 -1.49
C LYS A 197 -2.49 15.34 -2.44
N ALA A 198 -3.02 15.37 -3.65
CA ALA A 198 -2.57 14.54 -4.77
C ALA A 198 -1.69 15.39 -5.70
N LEU A 199 -0.57 14.83 -6.14
CA LEU A 199 0.51 15.50 -6.86
C LEU A 199 0.87 14.72 -8.13
N ILE A 200 1.52 15.44 -9.06
CA ILE A 200 1.98 14.93 -10.36
C ILE A 200 0.79 14.35 -11.13
N GLN A 201 0.07 15.25 -11.79
CA GLN A 201 -1.07 14.88 -12.62
C GLN A 201 -0.60 14.08 -13.84
N SER A 202 -1.27 12.98 -14.14
CA SER A 202 -1.08 12.26 -15.39
C SER A 202 -1.52 13.11 -16.58
N ARG A 203 -0.74 13.09 -17.66
CA ARG A 203 -1.14 13.71 -18.94
C ARG A 203 -1.99 12.76 -19.79
N LYS A 204 -1.93 11.45 -19.52
CA LYS A 204 -2.77 10.44 -20.18
C LYS A 204 -4.15 10.31 -19.56
N GLN A 205 -4.31 10.61 -18.27
CA GLN A 205 -5.59 10.48 -17.56
C GLN A 205 -5.86 11.74 -16.72
N ALA A 206 -6.68 12.65 -17.28
CA ALA A 206 -7.03 13.89 -16.60
C ALA A 206 -7.68 13.64 -15.22
N GLY A 207 -7.30 14.43 -14.22
CA GLY A 207 -7.79 14.29 -12.84
C GLY A 207 -7.20 13.09 -12.06
N ARG A 208 -6.18 12.42 -12.60
CA ARG A 208 -5.45 11.33 -11.93
C ARG A 208 -4.04 11.77 -11.57
N PHE A 209 -3.56 11.30 -10.42
CA PHE A 209 -2.32 11.74 -9.80
C PHE A 209 -1.48 10.53 -9.40
N LEU A 210 -0.16 10.65 -9.44
CA LEU A 210 0.76 9.51 -9.21
C LEU A 210 1.33 9.46 -7.80
N ILE A 211 1.34 10.60 -7.10
CA ILE A 211 1.82 10.72 -5.74
C ILE A 211 0.74 11.38 -4.91
N GLY A 212 0.62 11.02 -3.65
CA GLY A 212 -0.14 11.81 -2.68
C GLY A 212 0.59 11.91 -1.35
N TYR A 213 0.27 12.93 -0.58
CA TYR A 213 0.70 13.02 0.80
C TYR A 213 -0.45 13.49 1.69
N SER A 214 -0.33 13.22 2.98
CA SER A 214 -1.29 13.64 4.00
C SER A 214 -0.59 13.96 5.31
N ALA A 215 -1.08 15.01 5.97
CA ALA A 215 -0.76 15.34 7.36
C ALA A 215 -2.07 15.38 8.16
N PRO A 216 -2.67 14.20 8.44
CA PRO A 216 -4.07 14.13 8.84
C PRO A 216 -4.23 14.62 10.29
N LYS A 217 -5.28 15.41 10.57
CA LYS A 217 -5.51 16.02 11.91
C LYS A 217 -5.65 15.02 13.05
N ASN A 218 -6.05 13.79 12.75
CA ASN A 218 -6.22 12.71 13.73
C ASN A 218 -4.91 11.95 14.05
N ALA A 219 -3.79 12.32 13.44
CA ALA A 219 -2.48 11.73 13.70
C ALA A 219 -1.41 12.82 13.88
N LYS A 220 -0.36 12.50 14.64
CA LYS A 220 0.84 13.34 14.70
C LYS A 220 1.80 13.04 13.56
N GLY A 221 1.66 11.89 12.89
CA GLY A 221 2.50 11.46 11.79
C GLY A 221 2.07 12.02 10.45
N ARG A 222 2.76 11.55 9.41
CA ARG A 222 2.57 11.99 8.02
C ARG A 222 2.62 10.76 7.12
N VAL A 223 1.93 10.84 5.99
CA VAL A 223 1.85 9.75 5.02
C VAL A 223 2.22 10.27 3.65
N VAL A 224 3.01 9.50 2.90
CA VAL A 224 3.26 9.68 1.47
C VAL A 224 2.91 8.37 0.77
N ALA A 225 2.26 8.47 -0.39
CA ALA A 225 1.82 7.35 -1.19
C ALA A 225 2.32 7.52 -2.63
N PHE A 226 2.98 6.49 -3.16
CA PHE A 226 3.40 6.37 -4.55
C PHE A 226 2.65 5.21 -5.20
N GLY A 227 2.09 5.45 -6.39
CA GLY A 227 1.32 4.44 -7.09
C GLY A 227 2.14 3.36 -7.81
N ASP A 228 3.46 3.43 -7.80
CA ASP A 228 4.30 2.57 -8.65
C ASP A 228 5.60 2.17 -7.95
N SER A 229 5.84 0.88 -7.84
CA SER A 229 7.07 0.29 -7.31
C SER A 229 8.23 0.40 -8.29
N SER A 230 7.98 0.39 -9.60
CA SER A 230 8.99 0.54 -10.65
C SER A 230 9.72 1.89 -10.59
N VAL A 231 9.16 2.88 -9.90
CA VAL A 231 9.82 4.17 -9.60
C VAL A 231 11.03 3.98 -8.70
N PHE A 232 11.00 2.95 -7.84
CA PHE A 232 12.01 2.64 -6.83
C PHE A 232 12.85 1.41 -7.16
N ASP A 233 12.52 0.70 -8.26
CA ASP A 233 13.30 -0.42 -8.79
C ASP A 233 14.67 0.08 -9.30
N ASP A 234 15.75 -0.51 -8.81
CA ASP A 234 17.13 -0.27 -9.26
C ASP A 234 17.68 -1.40 -10.17
N GLY A 235 16.84 -2.39 -10.48
CA GLY A 235 17.19 -3.55 -11.30
C GLY A 235 17.93 -4.67 -10.55
N THR A 236 18.22 -4.52 -9.25
CA THR A 236 19.00 -5.51 -8.48
C THR A 236 18.09 -6.60 -7.89
N GLY A 237 17.61 -7.50 -8.74
CA GLY A 237 16.74 -8.61 -8.31
C GLY A 237 17.47 -9.94 -8.09
N ALA A 238 16.80 -10.87 -7.41
CA ALA A 238 17.16 -12.28 -7.41
C ALA A 238 17.21 -12.85 -8.86
N PRO A 239 18.07 -13.85 -9.12
CA PRO A 239 18.17 -14.49 -10.43
C PRO A 239 16.82 -14.94 -10.99
N GLY A 240 16.52 -14.52 -12.23
CA GLY A 240 15.28 -14.87 -12.92
C GLY A 240 14.22 -13.77 -12.88
N ASN A 241 14.35 -12.78 -11.99
CA ASN A 241 13.50 -11.60 -12.01
C ASN A 241 13.84 -10.71 -13.21
N LYS A 242 12.81 -10.14 -13.83
CA LYS A 242 12.89 -9.17 -14.91
C LYS A 242 12.60 -7.79 -14.34
N LEU A 243 13.60 -7.22 -13.70
CA LEU A 243 13.56 -5.89 -13.08
C LEU A 243 14.18 -4.85 -14.00
N TYR A 244 13.83 -3.59 -13.78
CA TYR A 244 14.31 -2.47 -14.58
C TYR A 244 14.63 -1.29 -13.69
N ASP A 245 15.83 -0.73 -13.86
CA ASP A 245 16.27 0.46 -13.12
C ASP A 245 15.44 1.70 -13.51
N GLY A 246 14.37 1.92 -12.76
CA GLY A 246 13.56 3.13 -12.77
C GLY A 246 14.08 4.18 -11.80
N PHE A 247 14.74 3.77 -10.71
CA PHE A 247 15.15 4.65 -9.61
C PHE A 247 16.31 5.57 -9.99
N ASN A 248 17.36 5.03 -10.65
CA ASN A 248 18.59 5.77 -11.00
C ASN A 248 18.53 6.42 -12.38
N ARG A 249 17.35 6.47 -12.99
CA ARG A 249 17.16 7.13 -14.28
C ARG A 249 17.54 8.61 -14.23
N LYS A 250 18.57 8.97 -14.99
CA LYS A 250 19.10 10.34 -15.08
C LYS A 250 18.12 11.36 -15.68
N ASP A 251 17.12 10.88 -16.42
CA ASP A 251 16.07 11.70 -17.02
C ASP A 251 14.80 11.82 -16.14
N CYS A 252 14.81 11.20 -14.96
CA CYS A 252 13.79 11.31 -13.92
C CYS A 252 14.35 11.95 -12.64
N SER A 253 13.46 12.42 -11.79
CA SER A 253 13.76 13.02 -10.48
C SER A 253 13.38 12.10 -9.33
N HIS A 254 13.38 10.77 -9.52
CA HIS A 254 12.88 9.79 -8.54
C HIS A 254 13.64 9.86 -7.22
N ILE A 255 14.98 9.90 -7.25
CA ILE A 255 15.81 10.10 -6.05
C ILE A 255 15.45 11.41 -5.32
N THR A 256 15.27 12.51 -6.05
CA THR A 256 14.91 13.81 -5.45
C THR A 256 13.51 13.79 -4.84
N LEU A 257 12.55 13.16 -5.53
CA LEU A 257 11.19 12.94 -5.01
C LEU A 257 11.22 12.11 -3.73
N THR A 258 12.04 11.05 -3.70
CA THR A 258 12.27 10.24 -2.50
C THR A 258 12.83 11.06 -1.35
N LYS A 259 13.91 11.82 -1.56
CA LYS A 259 14.49 12.69 -0.53
C LYS A 259 13.44 13.67 0.02
N ASN A 260 12.69 14.34 -0.87
CA ASN A 260 11.63 15.26 -0.45
C ASN A 260 10.49 14.55 0.33
N ALA A 261 10.13 13.33 -0.06
CA ALA A 261 9.14 12.52 0.65
C ALA A 261 9.63 12.15 2.05
N ILE A 262 10.91 11.74 2.19
CA ILE A 262 11.53 11.46 3.48
C ILE A 262 11.55 12.72 4.34
N ASP A 263 12.03 13.85 3.81
CA ASP A 263 12.01 15.16 4.48
C ASP A 263 10.62 15.48 5.04
N PHE A 264 9.57 15.27 4.23
CA PHE A 264 8.18 15.50 4.62
C PHE A 264 7.76 14.58 5.77
N LEU A 265 8.03 13.28 5.66
CA LEU A 265 7.63 12.27 6.63
C LEU A 265 8.26 12.51 8.01
N VAL A 266 9.52 12.93 8.04
CA VAL A 266 10.30 13.09 9.28
C VAL A 266 10.16 14.48 9.90
N LYS A 267 9.25 15.33 9.40
CA LYS A 267 9.00 16.63 10.03
C LYS A 267 8.57 16.52 11.48
N ASN A 268 7.92 15.45 11.90
CA ASN A 268 7.45 15.32 13.27
C ASN A 268 8.37 14.46 14.15
N THR A 269 9.51 14.02 13.61
CA THR A 269 10.57 13.34 14.37
C THR A 269 11.56 14.34 14.96
N ASP A 270 12.31 13.90 15.97
CA ASP A 270 13.15 14.74 16.84
C ASP A 270 14.17 15.59 16.06
N THR A 271 14.56 16.72 16.65
CA THR A 271 15.32 17.80 15.97
C THR A 271 16.67 17.33 15.38
N LEU A 272 17.27 16.29 15.97
CA LEU A 272 18.53 15.65 15.51
C LEU A 272 18.43 15.04 14.11
N VAL A 273 17.29 14.46 13.74
CA VAL A 273 17.07 13.89 12.40
C VAL A 273 17.19 15.01 11.37
N ARG A 274 16.54 16.15 11.64
CA ARG A 274 16.55 17.32 10.75
C ARG A 274 17.96 17.91 10.54
N GLU A 275 18.84 17.87 11.55
CA GLU A 275 20.22 18.35 11.43
C GLU A 275 21.10 17.45 10.54
N ASN A 276 20.88 16.13 10.57
CA ASN A 276 21.58 15.18 9.70
C ASN A 276 21.08 15.23 8.26
N LEU A 277 19.76 15.37 8.06
CA LEU A 277 19.17 15.57 6.73
C LEU A 277 19.72 16.82 6.04
N ALA A 278 19.83 17.95 6.75
CA ALA A 278 20.30 19.21 6.18
C ALA A 278 21.75 19.14 5.65
N LYS A 279 22.58 18.21 6.15
CA LYS A 279 23.98 18.03 5.73
C LYS A 279 24.16 17.14 4.51
N ASN A 280 23.25 16.18 4.28
CA ASN A 280 23.46 15.09 3.31
C ASN A 280 22.66 15.24 2.00
N ILE A 281 21.95 16.36 1.81
CA ILE A 281 21.18 16.66 0.58
C ILE A 281 22.11 16.87 -0.65
N THR A 282 23.41 17.09 -0.47
CA THR A 282 24.34 17.46 -1.56
C THR A 282 25.10 16.33 -2.24
N GLU A 283 24.93 15.07 -1.84
CA GLU A 283 25.68 13.94 -2.43
C GLU A 283 24.84 13.15 -3.45
N ASN A 284 25.48 12.88 -4.60
CA ASN A 284 24.95 11.99 -5.64
C ASN A 284 24.92 10.57 -5.08
N VAL A 285 23.76 9.92 -5.15
CA VAL A 285 23.61 8.49 -4.85
C VAL A 285 24.47 7.74 -5.86
N SER A 286 25.66 7.32 -5.44
CA SER A 286 26.66 6.67 -6.29
C SER A 286 26.76 5.21 -5.91
N LYS A 287 26.26 4.34 -6.79
CA LYS A 287 26.69 2.96 -7.06
C LYS A 287 27.48 2.30 -5.93
N HIS A 288 26.81 1.79 -4.90
CA HIS A 288 27.48 0.93 -3.94
C HIS A 288 27.21 -0.54 -4.24
N TYR A 289 28.20 -1.12 -4.90
CA TYR A 289 28.51 -2.53 -4.90
C TYR A 289 28.69 -3.02 -3.45
N ASP A 290 27.86 -3.98 -3.01
CA ASP A 290 28.08 -4.76 -1.78
C ASP A 290 28.69 -6.13 -2.14
N PRO A 291 29.99 -6.35 -1.87
CA PRO A 291 30.66 -7.63 -2.12
C PRO A 291 30.18 -8.79 -1.25
N ALA A 292 29.31 -8.57 -0.25
CA ALA A 292 28.75 -9.65 0.57
C ALA A 292 27.57 -10.38 -0.11
N HIS A 293 27.03 -9.85 -1.21
CA HIS A 293 25.87 -10.40 -1.91
C HIS A 293 26.29 -11.14 -3.19
N ILE A 294 26.32 -12.47 -3.13
CA ILE A 294 26.63 -13.35 -4.27
C ILE A 294 25.34 -13.61 -5.06
N GLY A 295 25.28 -13.17 -6.32
CA GLY A 295 24.33 -13.71 -7.31
C GLY A 295 23.23 -12.78 -7.86
N HIS A 296 23.51 -11.51 -8.16
CA HIS A 296 22.53 -10.62 -8.80
C HIS A 296 23.03 -10.10 -10.15
N SER A 297 22.12 -9.89 -11.11
CA SER A 297 22.47 -9.45 -12.47
C SER A 297 22.26 -7.95 -12.64
N HIS A 298 23.27 -7.21 -13.09
CA HIS A 298 23.18 -5.77 -13.31
C HIS A 298 22.81 -5.44 -14.77
N GLN A 299 21.82 -4.56 -14.95
CA GLN A 299 21.41 -4.04 -16.26
C GLN A 299 21.75 -2.55 -16.39
N ALA A 300 22.46 -2.18 -17.45
CA ALA A 300 22.74 -0.78 -17.76
C ALA A 300 21.51 -0.06 -18.34
N PRO A 301 21.47 1.29 -18.34
CA PRO A 301 20.33 2.08 -18.80
C PRO A 301 19.91 1.87 -20.28
N ASP A 302 20.77 1.25 -21.09
CA ASP A 302 20.51 0.91 -22.50
C ASP A 302 20.03 -0.55 -22.70
N GLY A 303 19.83 -1.29 -21.60
CA GLY A 303 19.43 -2.70 -21.63
C GLY A 303 20.59 -3.68 -21.75
N THR A 304 21.85 -3.21 -21.74
CA THR A 304 23.01 -4.11 -21.75
C THR A 304 23.24 -4.72 -20.36
N MET A 305 23.32 -6.05 -20.30
CA MET A 305 23.76 -6.76 -19.10
C MET A 305 25.29 -6.70 -19.05
N TYR A 306 25.88 -6.32 -17.92
CA TYR A 306 27.33 -6.37 -17.74
C TYR A 306 27.70 -7.27 -16.56
N HIS A 307 28.71 -8.10 -16.79
CA HIS A 307 29.15 -9.16 -15.87
C HIS A 307 30.30 -8.67 -15.00
N GLN A 308 30.21 -8.91 -13.69
CA GLN A 308 31.30 -8.67 -12.74
C GLN A 308 31.91 -10.01 -12.31
N PRO A 309 33.21 -10.07 -11.93
CA PRO A 309 33.81 -11.27 -11.38
C PRO A 309 33.08 -11.72 -10.10
N GLY A 310 32.30 -12.81 -10.18
CA GLY A 310 31.48 -13.31 -9.06
C GLY A 310 30.10 -13.86 -9.48
N ASP A 311 29.66 -13.57 -10.71
CA ASP A 311 28.37 -14.04 -11.22
C ASP A 311 28.36 -15.56 -11.49
N MET A 312 27.37 -16.31 -10.98
CA MET A 312 27.17 -17.73 -11.30
C MET A 312 25.98 -17.92 -12.25
N TYR A 313 26.24 -18.52 -13.44
CA TYR A 313 25.22 -18.94 -14.41
C TYR A 313 25.49 -20.37 -14.92
N PRO A 314 24.46 -21.09 -15.42
CA PRO A 314 24.63 -22.40 -16.04
C PRO A 314 25.54 -22.32 -17.27
N GLY A 315 26.74 -22.90 -17.19
CA GLY A 315 27.76 -22.90 -18.27
C GLY A 315 29.04 -22.13 -17.98
N SER A 316 29.22 -21.55 -16.78
CA SER A 316 30.50 -20.91 -16.40
C SER A 316 31.60 -21.96 -16.14
N PRO A 317 32.86 -21.73 -16.58
CA PRO A 317 33.95 -22.70 -16.43
C PRO A 317 34.43 -22.76 -14.97
N GLY A 318 33.80 -23.63 -14.18
CA GLY A 318 34.28 -24.04 -12.87
C GLY A 318 35.40 -25.06 -13.02
N THR A 319 36.61 -24.64 -12.69
CA THR A 319 37.82 -25.46 -12.53
C THR A 319 37.60 -26.58 -11.50
N TYR A 320 37.65 -27.84 -11.93
CA TYR A 320 37.89 -28.99 -11.05
C TYR A 320 39.28 -29.56 -11.36
N PRO A 321 40.11 -29.89 -10.34
CA PRO A 321 41.39 -30.54 -10.58
C PRO A 321 41.22 -32.06 -10.73
N ASN A 322 41.87 -32.55 -11.79
CA ASN A 322 42.63 -33.79 -11.89
C ASN A 322 41.97 -35.13 -12.31
N ASN A 323 42.42 -35.54 -13.50
CA ASN A 323 42.90 -36.85 -13.96
C ASN A 323 41.94 -37.99 -14.38
N GLY A 324 41.91 -38.20 -15.70
CA GLY A 324 41.66 -39.48 -16.37
C GLY A 324 41.51 -39.32 -17.89
N TYR A 325 42.58 -39.54 -18.67
CA TYR A 325 42.60 -39.50 -20.14
C TYR A 325 41.86 -40.71 -20.80
N PRO A 326 41.51 -40.62 -22.12
CA PRO A 326 40.41 -41.34 -22.75
C PRO A 326 40.81 -42.61 -23.51
N ALA A 327 39.84 -43.44 -23.89
CA ALA A 327 39.95 -44.41 -24.97
C ALA A 327 38.91 -44.12 -26.07
N GLN A 328 39.41 -44.14 -27.31
CA GLN A 328 38.77 -43.78 -28.58
C GLN A 328 37.84 -44.89 -29.15
N PRO A 329 37.01 -44.57 -30.16
CA PRO A 329 35.89 -45.37 -30.64
C PRO A 329 36.28 -46.37 -31.74
N THR A 330 35.44 -47.39 -31.96
CA THR A 330 35.50 -48.27 -33.14
C THR A 330 34.52 -47.82 -34.24
N GLN A 331 34.93 -48.05 -35.48
CA GLN A 331 34.57 -47.36 -36.73
C GLN A 331 33.58 -48.19 -37.62
N PRO A 332 33.23 -47.78 -38.87
CA PRO A 332 31.86 -47.74 -39.40
C PRO A 332 31.53 -48.81 -40.46
N THR A 333 30.28 -48.83 -40.94
CA THR A 333 29.90 -49.52 -42.19
C THR A 333 28.88 -48.72 -43.03
N TYR A 334 29.16 -48.57 -44.33
CA TYR A 334 28.30 -48.13 -45.46
C TYR A 334 28.69 -49.00 -46.68
N PRO A 335 27.96 -49.08 -47.83
CA PRO A 335 26.65 -48.52 -48.22
C PRO A 335 25.70 -49.51 -48.98
N SER A 336 24.48 -49.07 -49.34
CA SER A 336 23.90 -49.33 -50.67
C SER A 336 22.90 -48.22 -51.10
N GLN A 337 22.81 -48.00 -52.41
CA GLN A 337 22.27 -46.84 -53.14
C GLN A 337 20.76 -46.95 -53.49
N PRO A 338 20.13 -45.91 -54.08
CA PRO A 338 18.74 -45.52 -53.80
C PRO A 338 17.67 -46.13 -54.72
N THR A 339 16.45 -46.22 -54.21
CA THR A 339 15.23 -46.40 -55.01
C THR A 339 14.45 -45.08 -55.11
N TYR A 340 14.01 -44.77 -56.33
CA TYR A 340 13.24 -43.56 -56.69
C TYR A 340 11.85 -43.52 -56.03
N PRO A 341 11.27 -42.32 -55.85
CA PRO A 341 10.24 -42.05 -54.84
C PRO A 341 8.88 -42.63 -55.21
N THR A 342 8.24 -43.29 -54.25
CA THR A 342 6.79 -43.47 -54.24
C THR A 342 6.12 -42.13 -53.87
N GLN A 343 5.01 -41.82 -54.54
CA GLN A 343 4.24 -40.61 -54.30
C GLN A 343 3.87 -40.45 -52.82
N PRO A 344 3.95 -39.23 -52.25
CA PRO A 344 3.55 -39.01 -50.88
C PRO A 344 2.06 -39.33 -50.72
N THR A 345 1.76 -40.20 -49.77
CA THR A 345 0.40 -40.35 -49.26
C THR A 345 -0.05 -39.00 -48.72
N TYR A 346 -1.25 -38.56 -49.11
CA TYR A 346 -1.85 -37.34 -48.59
C TYR A 346 -1.87 -37.41 -47.06
N PRO A 347 -1.41 -36.36 -46.36
CA PRO A 347 -1.54 -36.31 -44.92
C PRO A 347 -3.01 -36.47 -44.54
N GLN A 348 -3.28 -37.32 -43.55
CA GLN A 348 -4.59 -37.38 -42.88
C GLN A 348 -5.00 -35.95 -42.53
N GLN A 349 -6.23 -35.56 -42.84
CA GLN A 349 -6.73 -34.24 -42.48
C GLN A 349 -6.52 -34.02 -40.97
N PRO A 350 -6.04 -32.83 -40.55
CA PRO A 350 -5.91 -32.54 -39.14
C PRO A 350 -7.29 -32.72 -38.50
N THR A 351 -7.36 -33.58 -37.49
CA THR A 351 -8.50 -33.62 -36.60
C THR A 351 -8.57 -32.25 -35.95
N TYR A 352 -9.60 -31.47 -36.29
CA TYR A 352 -9.92 -30.26 -35.56
C TYR A 352 -10.01 -30.64 -34.07
N PRO A 353 -9.38 -29.90 -33.15
CA PRO A 353 -9.61 -30.12 -31.73
C PRO A 353 -11.12 -30.09 -31.52
N THR A 354 -11.64 -31.15 -30.91
CA THR A 354 -13.02 -31.17 -30.43
C THR A 354 -13.22 -29.90 -29.63
N TYR A 355 -14.32 -29.19 -29.90
CA TYR A 355 -14.71 -28.02 -29.12
C TYR A 355 -14.50 -28.37 -27.64
N PRO A 356 -13.71 -27.60 -26.87
CA PRO A 356 -13.52 -27.92 -25.47
C PRO A 356 -14.91 -28.10 -24.85
N PRO A 357 -15.15 -29.16 -24.07
CA PRO A 357 -16.43 -29.32 -23.40
C PRO A 357 -16.75 -27.99 -22.70
N ALA A 358 -17.99 -27.52 -22.85
CA ALA A 358 -18.42 -26.26 -22.23
C ALA A 358 -17.89 -26.23 -20.79
N PRO A 359 -17.27 -25.12 -20.33
CA PRO A 359 -16.60 -25.09 -19.04
C PRO A 359 -17.54 -25.66 -17.98
N GLN A 360 -17.14 -26.74 -17.31
CA GLN A 360 -17.98 -27.38 -16.33
C GLN A 360 -17.99 -26.48 -15.09
N TYR A 361 -18.84 -25.46 -15.11
CA TYR A 361 -19.15 -24.67 -13.93
C TYR A 361 -19.75 -25.67 -12.92
N GLY A 362 -19.25 -25.67 -11.68
CA GLY A 362 -19.86 -26.47 -10.62
C GLY A 362 -21.36 -26.20 -10.55
N THR A 363 -22.14 -27.13 -9.98
CA THR A 363 -23.58 -26.91 -9.81
C THR A 363 -23.84 -25.60 -9.06
N ASP A 364 -24.99 -24.97 -9.29
CA ASP A 364 -25.38 -23.73 -8.61
C ASP A 364 -25.29 -23.85 -7.07
N LEU A 365 -25.72 -24.97 -6.50
CA LEU A 365 -25.54 -25.28 -5.08
C LEU A 365 -24.06 -25.32 -4.67
N ALA A 366 -23.21 -26.01 -5.44
CA ALA A 366 -21.78 -26.14 -5.11
C ALA A 366 -21.06 -24.79 -5.16
N LEU A 367 -21.36 -23.97 -6.17
CA LEU A 367 -20.84 -22.60 -6.28
C LEU A 367 -21.29 -21.76 -5.09
N TYR A 368 -22.56 -21.84 -4.69
CA TYR A 368 -23.09 -21.10 -3.55
C TYR A 368 -22.41 -21.51 -2.23
N GLN A 369 -22.31 -22.82 -1.96
CA GLN A 369 -21.67 -23.35 -0.76
C GLN A 369 -20.19 -22.97 -0.68
N GLN A 370 -19.48 -23.05 -1.79
CA GLN A 370 -18.06 -22.71 -1.82
C GLN A 370 -17.85 -21.20 -1.64
N GLY A 371 -18.68 -20.37 -2.27
CA GLY A 371 -18.67 -18.93 -2.06
C GLY A 371 -18.94 -18.57 -0.59
N PHE A 372 -19.93 -19.20 0.02
CA PHE A 372 -20.27 -18.98 1.43
C PHE A 372 -19.17 -19.45 2.39
N LYS A 373 -18.54 -20.60 2.11
CA LYS A 373 -17.39 -21.09 2.88
C LYS A 373 -16.26 -20.06 2.87
N TYR A 374 -15.83 -19.62 1.69
CA TYR A 374 -14.76 -18.62 1.57
C TYR A 374 -15.16 -17.28 2.18
N PHE A 375 -16.44 -16.89 2.10
CA PHE A 375 -16.94 -15.69 2.77
C PHE A 375 -16.78 -15.79 4.28
N GLY A 376 -17.11 -16.93 4.89
CA GLY A 376 -16.94 -17.18 6.32
C GLY A 376 -15.48 -17.23 6.76
N GLU A 377 -14.57 -17.60 5.86
CA GLU A 377 -13.11 -17.56 6.06
C GLU A 377 -12.51 -16.14 5.86
N ASN A 378 -13.35 -15.12 5.58
CA ASN A 378 -12.95 -13.78 5.16
C ASN A 378 -12.12 -13.74 3.86
N ASN A 379 -12.09 -14.84 3.09
CA ASN A 379 -11.50 -14.87 1.77
C ASN A 379 -12.51 -14.33 0.73
N PHE A 380 -12.72 -13.01 0.78
CA PHE A 380 -13.74 -12.33 -0.01
C PHE A 380 -13.50 -12.42 -1.51
N LEU A 381 -12.25 -12.55 -1.96
CA LEU A 381 -11.90 -12.59 -3.38
C LEU A 381 -12.22 -13.96 -4.00
N MET A 382 -11.87 -15.05 -3.30
CA MET A 382 -12.34 -16.38 -3.70
C MET A 382 -13.86 -16.47 -3.62
N ALA A 383 -14.47 -15.95 -2.55
CA ALA A 383 -15.92 -15.89 -2.45
C ALA A 383 -16.56 -15.15 -3.64
N MET A 384 -15.96 -14.03 -4.09
CA MET A 384 -16.40 -13.29 -5.27
C MET A 384 -16.34 -14.12 -6.55
N ASP A 385 -15.31 -14.94 -6.78
CA ASP A 385 -15.25 -15.80 -7.97
C ASP A 385 -16.47 -16.73 -8.04
N PHE A 386 -16.73 -17.45 -6.96
CA PHE A 386 -17.84 -18.39 -6.89
C PHE A 386 -19.19 -17.70 -7.05
N PHE A 387 -19.42 -16.60 -6.34
CA PHE A 387 -20.67 -15.86 -6.47
C PHE A 387 -20.84 -15.22 -7.87
N LYS A 388 -19.77 -14.71 -8.49
CA LYS A 388 -19.82 -14.19 -9.87
C LYS A 388 -20.17 -15.27 -10.88
N ARG A 389 -19.58 -16.45 -10.77
CA ARG A 389 -19.89 -17.59 -11.65
C ARG A 389 -21.34 -18.02 -11.50
N LEU A 390 -21.85 -18.05 -10.27
CA LEU A 390 -23.25 -18.36 -10.01
C LEU A 390 -24.18 -17.31 -10.65
N THR A 391 -23.96 -16.04 -10.37
CA THR A 391 -24.84 -14.96 -10.87
C THR A 391 -24.75 -14.75 -12.37
N ARG A 392 -23.63 -15.10 -13.00
CA ARG A 392 -23.49 -15.08 -14.47
C ARG A 392 -24.24 -16.23 -15.14
N ASN A 393 -24.12 -17.43 -14.61
CA ASN A 393 -24.53 -18.65 -15.31
C ASN A 393 -25.90 -19.20 -14.87
N TYR A 394 -26.37 -18.85 -13.67
CA TYR A 394 -27.55 -19.45 -13.05
C TYR A 394 -28.54 -18.39 -12.54
N LYS A 395 -29.01 -17.51 -13.43
CA LYS A 395 -29.93 -16.40 -13.07
C LYS A 395 -31.28 -16.83 -12.49
N ASN A 396 -31.74 -18.04 -12.83
CA ASN A 396 -32.99 -18.61 -12.33
C ASN A 396 -32.80 -19.51 -11.10
N SER A 397 -31.57 -19.62 -10.57
CA SER A 397 -31.30 -20.44 -9.39
C SER A 397 -31.90 -19.81 -8.14
N GLN A 398 -32.38 -20.65 -7.22
CA GLN A 398 -32.77 -20.22 -5.87
C GLN A 398 -31.62 -19.54 -5.09
N TYR A 399 -30.37 -19.81 -5.47
CA TYR A 399 -29.18 -19.20 -4.87
C TYR A 399 -28.76 -17.87 -5.50
N TYR A 400 -29.44 -17.43 -6.57
CA TYR A 400 -29.08 -16.23 -7.31
C TYR A 400 -29.15 -14.97 -6.43
N GLU A 401 -30.26 -14.77 -5.72
CA GLU A 401 -30.45 -13.62 -4.84
C GLU A 401 -29.39 -13.58 -3.72
N GLY A 402 -29.21 -14.71 -3.02
CA GLY A 402 -28.21 -14.82 -1.96
C GLY A 402 -26.79 -14.55 -2.48
N SER A 403 -26.44 -15.09 -3.65
CA SER A 403 -25.12 -14.87 -4.25
C SER A 403 -24.89 -13.42 -4.67
N MET A 404 -25.91 -12.74 -5.21
CA MET A 404 -25.83 -11.31 -5.50
C MET A 404 -25.59 -10.49 -4.22
N PHE A 405 -26.29 -10.85 -3.13
CA PHE A 405 -26.12 -10.19 -1.84
C PHE A 405 -24.71 -10.38 -1.28
N TYR A 406 -24.23 -11.62 -1.18
CA TYR A 406 -22.88 -11.90 -0.70
C TYR A 406 -21.81 -11.34 -1.64
N LEU A 407 -22.03 -11.29 -2.95
CA LEU A 407 -21.13 -10.62 -3.89
C LEU A 407 -21.02 -9.13 -3.58
N ALA A 408 -22.12 -8.44 -3.29
CA ALA A 408 -22.09 -7.05 -2.85
C ALA A 408 -21.33 -6.86 -1.53
N LEU A 409 -21.50 -7.79 -0.57
CA LEU A 409 -20.75 -7.77 0.68
C LEU A 409 -19.26 -8.05 0.46
N CYS A 410 -18.89 -8.94 -0.45
CA CYS A 410 -17.49 -9.17 -0.78
C CYS A 410 -16.88 -7.91 -1.43
N TYR A 411 -17.60 -7.25 -2.33
CA TYR A 411 -17.17 -5.97 -2.89
C TYR A 411 -16.99 -4.91 -1.80
N LYS A 412 -17.90 -4.84 -0.81
CA LYS A 412 -17.75 -3.96 0.36
C LYS A 412 -16.47 -4.27 1.15
N ASN A 413 -16.24 -5.53 1.49
CA ASN A 413 -15.08 -5.96 2.29
C ASN A 413 -13.75 -5.89 1.52
N THR A 414 -13.79 -5.80 0.19
CA THR A 414 -12.65 -5.55 -0.69
C THR A 414 -12.57 -4.08 -1.14
N TYR A 415 -13.27 -3.16 -0.46
CA TYR A 415 -13.27 -1.71 -0.70
C TYR A 415 -13.74 -1.28 -2.10
N ASN A 416 -14.32 -2.21 -2.86
CA ASN A 416 -14.90 -2.00 -4.19
C ASN A 416 -16.33 -1.43 -4.08
N TYR A 417 -16.47 -0.29 -3.39
CA TYR A 417 -17.78 0.27 -3.02
C TYR A 417 -18.67 0.59 -4.23
N SER A 418 -18.07 1.03 -5.34
CA SER A 418 -18.83 1.29 -6.58
C SER A 418 -19.52 0.04 -7.12
N GLU A 419 -18.80 -1.09 -7.19
CA GLU A 419 -19.38 -2.36 -7.65
C GLU A 419 -20.37 -2.93 -6.63
N ALA A 420 -20.11 -2.79 -5.32
CA ALA A 420 -21.08 -3.15 -4.28
C ALA A 420 -22.41 -2.40 -4.46
N ILE A 421 -22.37 -1.07 -4.62
CA ILE A 421 -23.56 -0.26 -4.85
C ILE A 421 -24.23 -0.61 -6.18
N LYS A 422 -23.47 -0.88 -7.24
CA LYS A 422 -24.01 -1.29 -8.53
C LYS A 422 -24.76 -2.63 -8.43
N THR A 423 -24.18 -3.62 -7.75
CA THR A 423 -24.83 -4.92 -7.50
C THR A 423 -26.12 -4.75 -6.69
N LEU A 424 -26.10 -3.94 -5.63
CA LEU A 424 -27.30 -3.66 -4.82
C LEU A 424 -28.37 -2.91 -5.61
N LYS A 425 -27.99 -1.95 -6.47
CA LYS A 425 -28.91 -1.28 -7.40
C LYS A 425 -29.60 -2.28 -8.31
N THR A 426 -28.84 -3.21 -8.90
CA THR A 426 -29.41 -4.29 -9.73
C THR A 426 -30.40 -5.12 -8.93
N MET A 427 -30.05 -5.56 -7.72
CA MET A 427 -30.96 -6.34 -6.87
C MET A 427 -32.25 -5.57 -6.55
N ILE A 428 -32.15 -4.31 -6.13
CA ILE A 428 -33.31 -3.47 -5.78
C ILE A 428 -34.23 -3.24 -6.99
N ASN A 429 -33.68 -3.13 -8.20
CA ASN A 429 -34.44 -2.88 -9.42
C ASN A 429 -35.08 -4.14 -10.01
N ASP A 430 -34.37 -5.27 -9.97
CA ASP A 430 -34.75 -6.49 -10.67
C ASP A 430 -35.54 -7.45 -9.77
N LEU A 431 -35.23 -7.50 -8.47
CA LEU A 431 -35.84 -8.42 -7.50
C LEU A 431 -36.91 -7.70 -6.64
N ARG A 432 -37.83 -6.98 -7.30
CA ARG A 432 -38.77 -6.04 -6.64
C ARG A 432 -39.69 -6.67 -5.59
N TYR A 433 -40.04 -7.93 -5.76
CA TYR A 433 -40.96 -8.67 -4.88
C TYR A 433 -40.24 -9.47 -3.79
N SER A 434 -38.90 -9.40 -3.71
CA SER A 434 -38.17 -10.12 -2.67
C SER A 434 -38.50 -9.55 -1.28
N PRO A 435 -38.81 -10.40 -0.28
CA PRO A 435 -39.02 -9.94 1.10
C PRO A 435 -37.75 -9.36 1.73
N ASN A 436 -36.57 -9.66 1.18
CA ASN A 436 -35.28 -9.15 1.65
C ASN A 436 -34.96 -7.76 1.10
N ARG A 437 -35.68 -7.30 0.07
CA ARG A 437 -35.44 -6.02 -0.60
C ARG A 437 -35.34 -4.80 0.32
N PRO A 438 -36.18 -4.65 1.37
CA PRO A 438 -36.04 -3.54 2.32
C PRO A 438 -34.64 -3.50 2.97
N GLY A 439 -34.02 -4.65 3.23
CA GLY A 439 -32.69 -4.75 3.81
C GLY A 439 -31.58 -4.21 2.89
N TRP A 440 -31.72 -4.34 1.57
CA TRP A 440 -30.68 -3.92 0.62
C TRP A 440 -30.49 -2.41 0.55
N PHE A 441 -31.54 -1.61 0.83
CA PHE A 441 -31.40 -0.16 0.98
C PHE A 441 -30.48 0.19 2.16
N PHE A 442 -30.63 -0.54 3.27
CA PHE A 442 -29.75 -0.36 4.43
C PHE A 442 -28.32 -0.75 4.10
N THR A 443 -28.13 -1.90 3.45
CA THR A 443 -26.81 -2.35 3.02
C THR A 443 -26.17 -1.34 2.05
N ALA A 444 -26.94 -0.77 1.12
CA ALA A 444 -26.43 0.25 0.20
C ALA A 444 -26.02 1.53 0.94
N GLY A 445 -26.82 1.96 1.93
CA GLY A 445 -26.43 3.04 2.84
C GLY A 445 -25.11 2.75 3.56
N GLU A 446 -24.96 1.56 4.14
CA GLU A 446 -23.77 1.14 4.89
C GLU A 446 -22.52 1.00 4.00
N VAL A 447 -22.70 0.56 2.75
CA VAL A 447 -21.62 0.54 1.76
C VAL A 447 -21.16 1.96 1.42
N CYS A 448 -22.10 2.90 1.23
CA CYS A 448 -21.77 4.30 1.03
C CYS A 448 -21.09 4.91 2.27
N GLU A 449 -21.52 4.59 3.49
CA GLU A 449 -20.85 5.04 4.71
C GLU A 449 -19.42 4.49 4.82
N ALA A 450 -19.21 3.21 4.50
CA ALA A 450 -17.87 2.59 4.48
C ALA A 450 -16.94 3.27 3.46
N GLY A 451 -17.49 3.76 2.34
CA GLY A 451 -16.78 4.56 1.36
C GLY A 451 -16.74 6.06 1.64
N TYR A 452 -17.11 6.52 2.85
CA TYR A 452 -17.19 7.93 3.24
C TYR A 452 -18.11 8.81 2.37
N GLN A 453 -19.02 8.19 1.61
CA GLN A 453 -20.00 8.86 0.75
C GLN A 453 -21.29 9.18 1.52
N PHE A 454 -21.18 9.97 2.59
CA PHE A 454 -22.26 10.17 3.55
C PHE A 454 -23.55 10.76 2.95
N ALA A 455 -23.43 11.67 1.99
CA ALA A 455 -24.59 12.23 1.28
C ALA A 455 -25.33 11.15 0.45
N ASN A 456 -24.60 10.22 -0.16
CA ASN A 456 -25.20 9.10 -0.90
C ASN A 456 -25.79 8.06 0.06
N ALA A 457 -25.14 7.81 1.20
CA ALA A 457 -25.68 6.95 2.24
C ALA A 457 -27.04 7.45 2.72
N ALA A 458 -27.15 8.74 3.02
CA ALA A 458 -28.40 9.36 3.44
C ALA A 458 -29.51 9.22 2.38
N LYS A 459 -29.18 9.43 1.10
CA LYS A 459 -30.13 9.24 -0.01
C LYS A 459 -30.64 7.81 -0.09
N TRP A 460 -29.79 6.80 0.14
CA TRP A 460 -30.22 5.40 0.15
C TRP A 460 -31.21 5.11 1.27
N TYR A 461 -30.92 5.59 2.48
CA TYR A 461 -31.82 5.46 3.61
C TYR A 461 -33.14 6.22 3.39
N GLU A 462 -33.12 7.42 2.82
CA GLU A 462 -34.37 8.12 2.47
C GLU A 462 -35.16 7.41 1.37
N SER A 463 -34.47 6.78 0.41
CA SER A 463 -35.10 6.06 -0.70
C SER A 463 -35.87 4.82 -0.24
N PHE A 464 -35.50 4.24 0.91
CA PHE A 464 -36.29 3.21 1.58
C PHE A 464 -37.75 3.65 1.76
N LEU A 465 -37.99 4.91 2.14
CA LEU A 465 -39.32 5.41 2.45
C LEU A 465 -40.21 5.62 1.22
N ASN A 466 -39.65 5.67 0.00
CA ASN A 466 -40.45 5.85 -1.21
C ASN A 466 -41.40 4.66 -1.45
N GLU A 467 -41.01 3.48 -0.98
CA GLU A 467 -41.77 2.25 -1.17
C GLU A 467 -42.15 1.56 0.15
N HIS A 468 -41.41 1.85 1.24
CA HIS A 468 -41.53 1.16 2.52
C HIS A 468 -41.85 2.09 3.69
N ALA A 469 -42.62 3.18 3.45
CA ALA A 469 -42.97 4.15 4.50
C ALA A 469 -43.72 3.53 5.70
N ALA A 470 -44.52 2.48 5.48
CA ALA A 470 -45.22 1.78 6.56
C ALA A 470 -44.39 0.65 7.21
N HIS A 471 -43.18 0.38 6.72
CA HIS A 471 -42.34 -0.71 7.24
C HIS A 471 -41.79 -0.37 8.62
N GLN A 472 -41.70 -1.36 9.51
CA GLN A 472 -41.23 -1.18 10.90
C GLN A 472 -39.84 -0.50 11.04
N ARG A 473 -39.02 -0.61 9.98
CA ARG A 473 -37.67 0.01 9.89
C ARG A 473 -37.65 1.41 9.27
N ALA A 474 -38.78 1.95 8.81
CA ALA A 474 -38.86 3.30 8.25
C ALA A 474 -38.32 4.40 9.20
N PRO A 475 -38.62 4.39 10.52
CA PRO A 475 -38.00 5.35 11.43
C PRO A 475 -36.49 5.12 11.60
N GLU A 476 -36.01 3.88 11.63
CA GLU A 476 -34.56 3.57 11.67
C GLU A 476 -33.85 4.15 10.43
N ALA A 477 -34.45 4.00 9.25
CA ALA A 477 -33.89 4.51 8.00
C ALA A 477 -33.76 6.05 8.05
N LEU A 478 -34.80 6.78 8.47
CA LEU A 478 -34.68 8.23 8.64
C LEU A 478 -33.63 8.61 9.68
N PHE A 479 -33.52 7.86 10.78
CA PHE A 479 -32.52 8.15 11.80
C PHE A 479 -31.09 7.99 11.26
N LYS A 480 -30.82 6.88 10.56
CA LYS A 480 -29.55 6.64 9.87
C LYS A 480 -29.27 7.69 8.78
N ALA A 481 -30.29 8.13 8.04
CA ALA A 481 -30.14 9.23 7.08
C ALA A 481 -29.69 10.53 7.76
N GLY A 482 -30.30 10.89 8.89
CA GLY A 482 -29.87 12.02 9.70
C GLY A 482 -28.42 11.88 10.16
N GLN A 483 -28.04 10.71 10.71
CA GLN A 483 -26.67 10.45 11.17
C GLN A 483 -25.65 10.54 10.04
N ALA A 484 -25.99 10.03 8.85
CA ALA A 484 -25.16 10.14 7.68
C ALA A 484 -25.00 11.60 7.25
N TYR A 485 -26.08 12.39 7.21
CA TYR A 485 -25.98 13.82 6.92
C TYR A 485 -25.10 14.58 7.93
N GLU A 486 -25.20 14.26 9.23
CA GLU A 486 -24.31 14.83 10.25
C GLU A 486 -22.84 14.46 10.03
N LYS A 487 -22.53 13.20 9.75
CA LYS A 487 -21.16 12.76 9.39
C LYS A 487 -20.63 13.46 8.15
N GLY A 488 -21.51 13.79 7.20
CA GLY A 488 -21.23 14.54 5.99
C GLY A 488 -21.26 16.07 6.15
N TYR A 489 -21.39 16.59 7.37
CA TYR A 489 -21.49 18.04 7.67
C TYR A 489 -22.69 18.76 7.01
N ALA A 490 -23.70 18.01 6.56
CA ALA A 490 -24.92 18.51 5.93
C ALA A 490 -26.02 18.75 6.99
N TYR A 491 -25.75 19.62 7.96
CA TYR A 491 -26.59 19.77 9.16
C TYR A 491 -28.04 20.19 8.87
N LYS A 492 -28.27 21.02 7.84
CA LYS A 492 -29.64 21.41 7.43
C LYS A 492 -30.46 20.21 6.97
N ASP A 493 -29.83 19.29 6.24
CA ASP A 493 -30.49 18.06 5.80
C ASP A 493 -30.69 17.09 6.95
N ALA A 494 -29.74 17.00 7.89
CA ALA A 494 -29.92 16.23 9.12
C ALA A 494 -31.14 16.73 9.92
N VAL A 495 -31.26 18.04 10.14
CA VAL A 495 -32.42 18.66 10.81
C VAL A 495 -33.72 18.36 10.07
N ARG A 496 -33.74 18.51 8.73
CA ARG A 496 -34.91 18.18 7.89
C ARG A 496 -35.38 16.75 8.12
N VAL A 497 -34.44 15.79 8.08
CA VAL A 497 -34.75 14.36 8.19
C VAL A 497 -35.17 13.98 9.61
N TYR A 498 -34.50 14.49 10.65
CA TYR A 498 -34.90 14.26 12.04
C TYR A 498 -36.29 14.83 12.33
N ARG A 499 -36.61 16.04 11.86
CA ARG A 499 -37.95 16.61 11.98
C ARG A 499 -39.00 15.73 11.29
N ARG A 500 -38.71 15.27 10.07
CA ARG A 500 -39.58 14.32 9.35
C ARG A 500 -39.80 13.04 10.16
N LEU A 501 -38.76 12.49 10.78
CA LEU A 501 -38.88 11.31 11.64
C LEU A 501 -39.83 11.57 12.81
N THR A 502 -39.60 12.64 13.57
CA THR A 502 -40.43 12.96 14.76
C THR A 502 -41.90 13.23 14.41
N ALA A 503 -42.16 13.80 13.23
CA ALA A 503 -43.52 14.08 12.77
C ALA A 503 -44.23 12.83 12.25
N SER A 504 -43.53 11.96 11.50
CA SER A 504 -44.12 10.80 10.85
C SER A 504 -44.18 9.55 11.73
N TYR A 505 -43.31 9.43 12.74
CA TYR A 505 -43.19 8.22 13.57
C TYR A 505 -43.11 8.53 15.08
N PRO A 506 -44.07 9.27 15.66
CA PRO A 506 -43.96 9.83 17.02
C PRO A 506 -43.74 8.79 18.13
N TYR A 507 -44.13 7.54 17.91
CA TYR A 507 -43.99 6.45 18.90
C TYR A 507 -42.75 5.57 18.69
N SER A 508 -41.87 5.90 17.74
CA SER A 508 -40.64 5.16 17.50
C SER A 508 -39.57 5.46 18.57
N PRO A 509 -38.74 4.48 19.00
CA PRO A 509 -37.58 4.77 19.85
C PRO A 509 -36.61 5.79 19.20
N PHE A 510 -36.56 5.85 17.86
CA PHE A 510 -35.72 6.80 17.15
C PHE A 510 -36.24 8.24 17.21
N THR A 511 -37.48 8.46 17.64
CA THR A 511 -38.07 9.81 17.82
C THR A 511 -37.41 10.54 18.97
N GLN A 512 -37.26 9.87 20.12
CA GLN A 512 -36.57 10.46 21.26
C GLN A 512 -35.11 10.78 20.92
N MET A 513 -34.41 9.83 20.28
CA MET A 513 -33.04 10.04 19.81
C MET A 513 -32.95 11.22 18.83
N SER A 514 -33.95 11.38 17.95
CA SER A 514 -34.00 12.50 17.00
C SER A 514 -34.22 13.84 17.68
N TYR A 515 -35.03 13.92 18.74
CA TYR A 515 -35.16 15.14 19.55
C TYR A 515 -33.82 15.54 20.19
N GLU A 516 -33.07 14.58 20.71
CA GLU A 516 -31.73 14.83 21.27
C GLU A 516 -30.77 15.37 20.22
N ARG A 517 -30.74 14.76 19.02
CA ARG A 517 -29.93 15.25 17.90
C ARG A 517 -30.35 16.66 17.47
N LEU A 518 -31.65 16.92 17.33
CA LEU A 518 -32.17 18.25 16.99
C LEU A 518 -31.79 19.31 18.01
N SER A 519 -31.89 18.99 19.31
CA SER A 519 -31.45 19.88 20.37
C SER A 519 -29.96 20.17 20.28
N ALA A 520 -29.14 19.15 20.02
CA ALA A 520 -27.69 19.33 19.84
C ALA A 520 -27.36 20.22 18.65
N LEU A 521 -28.04 20.06 17.51
CA LEU A 521 -27.81 20.84 16.30
C LEU A 521 -28.27 22.31 16.44
N ASN A 522 -29.35 22.56 17.18
CA ASN A 522 -29.86 23.91 17.45
C ASN A 522 -28.86 24.75 18.28
N VAL A 523 -28.10 24.13 19.18
CA VAL A 523 -27.03 24.82 19.94
C VAL A 523 -25.95 25.39 19.01
N TYR A 524 -25.76 24.80 17.84
CA TYR A 524 -24.82 25.27 16.82
C TYR A 524 -25.46 26.18 15.75
N GLY A 525 -26.73 26.58 15.93
CA GLY A 525 -27.42 27.53 15.05
C GLY A 525 -28.03 26.95 13.77
N PHE A 526 -28.35 25.65 13.75
CA PHE A 526 -28.93 24.94 12.59
C PHE A 526 -30.39 24.52 12.78
#